data_AF-A0A0D2J319-F1
#
_entry.id   AF-A0A0D2J319-F1
#
_cell.length_a   1.000
_cell.length_b   1.000
_cell.length_c   1.000
_cell.angle_alpha   90.00
_cell.angle_beta   90.00
_cell.angle_gamma   90.00
#
_symmetry.space_group_name_H-M   'P 1'
#
loop_
_entity.id
_entity.type
_entity.pdbx_description
1 polymer ?
#
loop_
_entity_poly.entity_id
_entity_poly.type
_entity_poly.pdbx_seq_one_letter_code
_entity_poly.pdbx_strand_id
1 'polypeptide(L)'
;MHGRPREAKHKLKDPKAAEGYKKKARAGACIARRVEAIRQGTALVLECRRLRRYDAPALAAAAKLLKVVPEIYTVWNYRREALEPVFEAGGEAAQKASNEELALTQVRLAVGGGWWRLETAVDGGGRAYERRLWFACLLENPKSYAAWHHRKWTVLKGLADLGAELKLVGSALEQDGRNFHAWAYRQFIVKLSAPKVTTEDELAYAGGCIAADFSNYSAWHYRTILLHKLYAEEVQTVSFEDLIAGRGPTSSSSSGGGGGGGGGGGGGEGGGAAPGVRGAFSGTAAQRRPIPAHVLDQEYDLVHQ
;
A
#
# COMPACT_ATOMS: atom_id res chain seq x y z
N MET A 1 23.70 -3.71 0.89
CA MET A 1 23.58 -3.88 -0.57
C MET A 1 23.70 -2.54 -1.26
N HIS A 2 22.79 -1.58 -1.03
CA HIS A 2 22.77 -0.29 -1.72
C HIS A 2 23.47 0.82 -0.93
N GLY A 3 24.09 1.77 -1.64
CA GLY A 3 24.59 3.04 -1.09
C GLY A 3 25.73 2.95 -0.07
N ARG A 4 26.31 1.77 0.20
CA ARG A 4 27.46 1.66 1.10
C ARG A 4 28.74 2.07 0.38
N PRO A 5 29.41 3.16 0.78
CA PRO A 5 30.70 3.50 0.21
C PRO A 5 31.69 2.36 0.47
N ARG A 6 32.46 1.99 -0.56
CA ARG A 6 33.51 0.97 -0.43
C ARG A 6 34.65 1.58 0.39
N GLU A 7 34.88 1.07 1.60
CA GLU A 7 36.07 1.44 2.36
C GLU A 7 37.32 0.85 1.69
N ALA A 8 38.27 1.71 1.33
CA ALA A 8 39.55 1.28 0.77
C ALA A 8 40.32 0.45 1.82
N LYS A 9 40.66 -0.79 1.48
CA LYS A 9 41.34 -1.75 2.38
C LYS A 9 42.84 -1.48 2.60
N HIS A 10 43.40 -0.39 2.08
CA HIS A 10 44.81 -0.08 2.26
C HIS A 10 45.02 1.42 2.47
N LYS A 11 45.65 1.79 3.61
CA LYS A 11 46.75 2.78 3.67
C LYS A 11 47.40 2.80 5.07
N LEU A 12 48.63 2.29 5.06
CA LEU A 12 49.89 2.61 5.75
C LEU A 12 49.94 3.42 7.07
N LYS A 13 50.84 2.91 7.93
CA LYS A 13 51.54 3.41 9.13
C LYS A 13 51.58 4.96 9.33
N ASP A 14 50.75 5.47 10.25
CA ASP A 14 50.81 6.83 10.81
C ASP A 14 50.24 6.80 12.25
N PRO A 15 50.82 7.46 13.29
CA PRO A 15 50.31 7.39 14.67
C PRO A 15 48.84 7.83 14.84
N LYS A 16 48.31 8.72 14.00
CA LYS A 16 46.88 9.07 13.95
C LYS A 16 45.99 7.90 13.47
N ALA A 17 46.57 6.92 12.78
CA ALA A 17 45.88 5.70 12.36
C ALA A 17 45.62 4.72 13.53
N ALA A 18 46.35 4.81 14.64
CA ALA A 18 46.14 3.93 15.81
C ALA A 18 44.81 4.22 16.52
N GLU A 19 44.42 5.49 16.62
CA GLU A 19 43.11 5.88 17.17
C GLU A 19 41.98 5.56 16.18
N GLY A 20 42.23 5.73 14.88
CA GLY A 20 41.36 5.22 13.81
C GLY A 20 41.17 3.70 13.87
N TYR A 21 42.22 2.94 14.15
CA TYR A 21 42.17 1.47 14.31
C TYR A 21 41.36 1.06 15.54
N LYS A 22 41.57 1.72 16.70
CA LYS A 22 40.75 1.50 17.90
C LYS A 22 39.27 1.82 17.64
N LYS A 23 38.97 2.91 16.92
CA LYS A 23 37.59 3.26 16.54
C LYS A 23 36.98 2.23 15.59
N LYS A 24 37.71 1.74 14.59
CA LYS A 24 37.28 0.67 13.68
C LYS A 24 37.09 -0.66 14.39
N ALA A 25 38.00 -1.05 15.30
CA ALA A 25 37.87 -2.25 16.10
C ALA A 25 36.65 -2.19 17.04
N ARG A 26 36.42 -1.04 17.69
CA ARG A 26 35.20 -0.80 18.50
C ARG A 26 33.93 -0.85 17.66
N ALA A 27 33.93 -0.24 16.48
CA ALA A 27 32.81 -0.30 15.54
C ALA A 27 32.54 -1.73 15.06
N GLY A 28 33.59 -2.49 14.73
CA GLY A 28 33.51 -3.91 14.38
C GLY A 28 32.94 -4.77 15.50
N ALA A 29 33.41 -4.56 16.74
CA ALA A 29 32.87 -5.23 17.93
C ALA A 29 31.40 -4.86 18.19
N CYS A 30 31.01 -3.60 17.97
CA CYS A 30 29.62 -3.16 18.05
C CYS A 30 28.73 -3.86 17.01
N ILE A 31 29.19 -3.94 15.76
CA ILE A 31 28.49 -4.65 14.68
C ILE A 31 28.35 -6.15 15.03
N ALA A 32 29.41 -6.80 15.50
CA ALA A 32 29.38 -8.20 15.88
C ALA A 32 28.37 -8.47 17.01
N ARG A 33 28.33 -7.62 18.03
CA ARG A 33 27.33 -7.69 19.10
C ARG A 33 25.89 -7.53 18.57
N ARG A 34 25.66 -6.58 17.64
CA ARG A 34 24.34 -6.40 17.01
C ARG A 34 23.94 -7.63 16.20
N VAL A 35 24.85 -8.20 15.43
CA VAL A 35 24.61 -9.43 14.64
C VAL A 35 24.27 -10.59 15.56
N GLU A 36 25.01 -10.77 16.65
CA GLU A 36 24.75 -11.85 17.60
C GLU A 36 23.40 -11.67 18.31
N ALA A 37 23.05 -10.45 18.71
CA ALA A 37 21.74 -10.15 19.28
C ALA A 37 20.59 -10.45 18.30
N ILE A 38 20.77 -10.15 17.00
CA ILE A 38 19.80 -10.51 15.96
C ILE A 38 19.69 -12.04 15.85
N ARG A 39 20.80 -12.76 15.79
CA ARG A 39 20.80 -14.24 15.71
C ARG A 39 20.09 -14.88 16.90
N GLN A 40 20.42 -14.46 18.11
CA GLN A 40 19.81 -14.95 19.35
C GLN A 40 18.33 -14.59 19.42
N GLY A 41 17.97 -13.35 19.07
CA GLY A 41 16.58 -12.90 19.04
C GLY A 41 15.75 -13.68 18.02
N THR A 42 16.29 -13.93 16.82
CA THR A 42 15.62 -14.75 15.80
C THR A 42 15.45 -16.19 16.30
N ALA A 43 16.49 -16.80 16.86
CA ALA A 43 16.41 -18.17 17.39
C ALA A 43 15.36 -18.29 18.49
N LEU A 44 15.29 -17.31 19.42
CA LEU A 44 14.29 -17.26 20.47
C LEU A 44 12.86 -17.22 19.90
N VAL A 45 12.60 -16.32 18.94
CA VAL A 45 11.26 -16.20 18.33
C VAL A 45 10.87 -17.48 17.58
N LEU A 46 11.81 -18.09 16.86
CA LEU A 46 11.56 -19.35 16.15
C LEU A 46 11.24 -20.49 17.13
N GLU A 47 11.93 -20.56 18.27
CA GLU A 47 11.65 -21.55 19.31
C GLU A 47 10.29 -21.31 19.97
N CYS A 48 9.94 -20.05 20.27
CA CYS A 48 8.59 -19.70 20.73
C CYS A 48 7.52 -20.13 19.73
N ARG A 49 7.74 -19.90 18.43
CA ARG A 49 6.83 -20.34 17.36
C ARG A 49 6.71 -21.86 17.30
N ARG A 50 7.83 -22.59 17.39
CA ARG A 50 7.86 -24.06 17.40
C ARG A 50 7.03 -24.63 18.55
N LEU A 51 7.09 -23.99 19.72
CA LEU A 51 6.33 -24.35 20.92
C LEU A 51 4.91 -23.75 20.95
N ARG A 52 4.50 -22.99 19.93
CA ARG A 52 3.23 -22.22 19.89
C ARG A 52 3.01 -21.34 21.14
N ARG A 53 4.10 -20.80 21.69
CA ARG A 53 4.07 -19.94 22.87
C ARG A 53 3.92 -18.49 22.43
N TYR A 54 2.71 -17.93 22.56
CA TYR A 54 2.35 -16.57 22.12
C TYR A 54 2.15 -15.59 23.27
N ASP A 55 3.06 -15.60 24.25
CA ASP A 55 2.97 -14.71 25.40
C ASP A 55 3.44 -13.27 25.10
N ALA A 56 3.05 -12.33 25.96
CA ALA A 56 3.40 -10.92 25.83
C ALA A 56 4.93 -10.67 25.78
N PRO A 57 5.78 -11.33 26.61
CA PRO A 57 7.23 -11.21 26.49
C PRO A 57 7.79 -11.64 25.13
N ALA A 58 7.30 -12.75 24.55
CA ALA A 58 7.75 -13.22 23.25
C ALA A 58 7.32 -12.27 22.12
N LEU A 59 6.10 -11.73 22.18
CA LEU A 59 5.65 -10.68 21.27
C LEU A 59 6.49 -9.40 21.41
N ALA A 60 6.85 -8.99 22.63
CA ALA A 60 7.72 -7.84 22.84
C ALA A 60 9.13 -8.06 22.28
N ALA A 61 9.69 -9.28 22.43
CA ALA A 61 10.97 -9.65 21.84
C ALA A 61 10.92 -9.62 20.30
N ALA A 62 9.88 -10.18 19.70
CA ALA A 62 9.64 -10.13 18.26
C ALA A 62 9.54 -8.69 17.75
N ALA A 63 8.80 -7.81 18.44
CA ALA A 63 8.69 -6.40 18.09
C ALA A 63 10.05 -5.68 18.14
N LYS A 64 10.84 -5.91 19.19
CA LYS A 64 12.20 -5.34 19.31
C LYS A 64 13.10 -5.79 18.16
N LEU A 65 13.05 -7.06 17.79
CA LEU A 65 13.82 -7.60 16.69
C LEU A 65 13.44 -6.94 15.35
N LEU A 66 12.15 -6.80 15.07
CA LEU A 66 11.64 -6.19 13.83
C LEU A 66 11.99 -4.71 13.69
N LYS A 67 12.05 -3.98 14.80
CA LYS A 67 12.52 -2.58 14.80
C LYS A 67 13.99 -2.45 14.38
N VAL A 68 14.76 -3.52 14.48
CA VAL A 68 16.17 -3.58 14.06
C VAL A 68 16.32 -4.19 12.66
N VAL A 69 15.52 -5.21 12.35
CA VAL A 69 15.53 -5.91 11.06
C VAL A 69 14.09 -6.20 10.62
N PRO A 70 13.43 -5.27 9.91
CA PRO A 70 12.02 -5.43 9.53
C PRO A 70 11.82 -6.43 8.38
N GLU A 71 12.89 -6.93 7.75
CA GLU A 71 12.82 -7.88 6.64
C GLU A 71 12.58 -9.35 7.05
N ILE A 72 12.61 -9.67 8.35
CA ILE A 72 12.49 -11.06 8.80
C ILE A 72 11.03 -11.51 8.74
N TYR A 73 10.61 -11.99 7.57
CA TYR A 73 9.23 -12.37 7.28
C TYR A 73 8.66 -13.42 8.24
N THR A 74 9.48 -14.35 8.73
CA THR A 74 9.07 -15.39 9.69
C THR A 74 8.68 -14.81 11.05
N VAL A 75 9.29 -13.69 11.46
CA VAL A 75 8.94 -13.00 12.72
C VAL A 75 7.60 -12.28 12.56
N TRP A 76 7.31 -11.71 11.39
CA TRP A 76 5.98 -11.19 11.08
C TRP A 76 4.91 -12.29 11.05
N ASN A 77 5.20 -13.44 10.46
CA ASN A 77 4.30 -14.60 10.50
C ASN A 77 3.97 -15.01 11.93
N TYR A 78 4.98 -15.10 12.80
CA TYR A 78 4.80 -15.40 14.22
C TYR A 78 3.86 -14.39 14.91
N ARG A 79 4.02 -13.10 14.63
CA ARG A 79 3.10 -12.07 15.18
C ARG A 79 1.67 -12.26 14.69
N ARG A 80 1.48 -12.55 13.40
CA ARG A 80 0.14 -12.80 12.84
C ARG A 80 -0.51 -14.01 13.48
N GLU A 81 0.21 -15.13 13.61
CA GLU A 81 -0.28 -16.34 14.28
C GLU A 81 -0.69 -16.09 15.74
N ALA A 82 0.08 -15.27 16.46
CA ALA A 82 -0.22 -14.91 17.84
C ALA A 82 -1.44 -13.99 17.99
N LEU A 83 -1.65 -13.08 17.03
CA LEU A 83 -2.68 -12.04 17.09
C LEU A 83 -3.98 -12.42 16.37
N GLU A 84 -3.96 -13.42 15.49
CA GLU A 84 -5.16 -13.88 14.76
C GLU A 84 -6.32 -14.20 15.72
N PRO A 85 -6.13 -14.98 16.80
CA PRO A 85 -7.23 -15.26 17.74
C PRO A 85 -7.73 -14.02 18.47
N VAL A 86 -6.85 -13.02 18.70
CA VAL A 86 -7.23 -11.76 19.34
C VAL A 86 -8.12 -10.94 18.40
N PHE A 87 -7.81 -10.93 17.10
CA PHE A 87 -8.64 -10.27 16.10
C PHE A 87 -9.96 -10.99 15.85
N GLU A 88 -9.97 -12.33 15.85
CA GLU A 88 -11.18 -13.15 15.75
C GLU A 88 -12.13 -12.92 16.95
N ALA A 89 -11.58 -12.77 18.16
CA ALA A 89 -12.36 -12.47 19.35
C ALA A 89 -12.97 -11.05 19.35
N GLY A 90 -12.35 -10.11 18.63
CA GLY A 90 -12.83 -8.73 18.52
C GLY A 90 -12.73 -7.92 19.82
N GLY A 91 -13.50 -6.82 19.88
CA GLY A 91 -13.59 -5.97 21.06
C GLY A 91 -12.38 -5.05 21.31
N GLU A 92 -12.27 -4.55 22.54
CA GLU A 92 -11.23 -3.58 22.92
C GLU A 92 -9.81 -4.15 22.78
N ALA A 93 -9.62 -5.43 23.09
CA ALA A 93 -8.34 -6.11 22.94
C ALA A 93 -7.87 -6.14 21.48
N ALA A 94 -8.78 -6.43 20.54
CA ALA A 94 -8.49 -6.39 19.11
C ALA A 94 -8.15 -4.97 18.63
N GLN A 95 -8.91 -3.96 19.08
CA GLN A 95 -8.62 -2.56 18.73
C GLN A 95 -7.25 -2.12 19.25
N LYS A 96 -6.92 -2.47 20.50
CA LYS A 96 -5.61 -2.20 21.09
C LYS A 96 -4.49 -2.88 20.31
N ALA A 97 -4.65 -4.17 19.98
CA ALA A 97 -3.67 -4.91 19.18
C ALA A 97 -3.48 -4.28 17.79
N SER A 98 -4.56 -3.86 17.13
CA SER A 98 -4.50 -3.13 15.85
C SER A 98 -3.64 -1.87 15.98
N ASN A 99 -3.94 -1.03 16.97
CA ASN A 99 -3.22 0.23 17.21
C ASN A 99 -1.73 -0.02 17.48
N GLU A 100 -1.39 -1.04 18.27
CA GLU A 100 0.01 -1.41 18.57
C GLU A 100 0.76 -1.91 17.32
N GLU A 101 0.13 -2.72 16.47
CA GLU A 101 0.74 -3.20 15.21
C GLU A 101 0.91 -2.09 14.17
N LEU A 102 -0.06 -1.17 14.07
CA LEU A 102 0.06 0.02 13.22
C LEU A 102 1.17 0.95 13.72
N ALA A 103 1.31 1.12 15.04
CA ALA A 103 2.42 1.87 15.63
C ALA A 103 3.78 1.19 15.38
N LEU A 104 3.85 -0.15 15.41
CA LEU A 104 5.06 -0.91 15.10
C LEU A 104 5.52 -0.72 13.65
N THR A 105 4.59 -0.49 12.72
CA THR A 105 4.85 -0.28 11.29
C THR A 105 4.72 1.19 10.88
N GLN A 106 4.81 2.13 11.82
CA GLN A 106 4.71 3.57 11.55
C GLN A 106 5.81 4.09 10.60
N VAL A 107 5.46 5.07 9.77
CA VAL A 107 6.40 5.87 8.95
C VAL A 107 6.64 7.24 9.60
N ARG A 108 7.68 7.95 9.15
CA ARG A 108 7.92 9.33 9.60
C ARG A 108 6.75 10.20 9.12
N LEU A 109 6.11 10.90 10.04
CA LEU A 109 5.07 11.87 9.72
C LEU A 109 5.72 13.25 9.59
N ALA A 110 5.41 13.98 8.53
CA ALA A 110 5.74 15.38 8.41
C ALA A 110 4.66 16.16 9.17
N VAL A 111 4.92 16.54 10.42
CA VAL A 111 4.02 17.44 11.15
C VAL A 111 4.77 18.73 11.41
N GLY A 112 4.23 19.84 10.89
CA GLY A 112 4.81 21.18 11.05
C GLY A 112 5.06 21.51 12.50
N GLY A 113 6.32 21.87 12.82
CA GLY A 113 6.79 22.15 14.18
C GLY A 113 7.79 21.12 14.70
N GLY A 114 8.91 20.93 13.98
CA GLY A 114 10.01 20.07 14.41
C GLY A 114 9.76 18.59 14.15
N TRP A 115 10.83 17.89 13.77
CA TRP A 115 10.90 16.48 13.36
C TRP A 115 10.52 15.46 14.47
N TRP A 116 9.89 15.92 15.55
CA TRP A 116 9.58 15.21 16.77
C TRP A 116 8.19 15.64 17.29
N ARG A 117 7.09 15.03 16.82
CA ARG A 117 5.91 15.01 17.71
C ARG A 117 6.20 14.00 18.82
N LEU A 118 6.86 14.48 19.87
CA LEU A 118 7.04 13.82 21.16
C LEU A 118 5.65 13.66 21.77
N GLU A 119 5.07 12.48 21.68
CA GLU A 119 3.96 12.13 22.56
C GLU A 119 4.57 11.88 23.95
N THR A 120 4.46 12.88 24.83
CA THR A 120 4.83 12.75 26.24
C THR A 120 3.82 11.80 26.88
N ALA A 121 4.22 10.55 27.10
CA ALA A 121 3.45 9.65 27.93
C ALA A 121 3.87 9.85 29.39
N VAL A 122 2.90 10.04 30.26
CA VAL A 122 3.11 10.20 31.71
C VAL A 122 2.85 8.85 32.36
N ASP A 123 3.78 8.32 33.15
CA ASP A 123 3.53 7.11 33.93
C ASP A 123 2.58 7.41 35.11
N GLY A 124 2.06 6.37 35.78
CA GLY A 124 1.20 6.52 36.96
C GLY A 124 1.86 7.22 38.16
N GLY A 125 3.13 7.62 38.04
CA GLY A 125 3.89 8.41 39.01
C GLY A 125 4.21 9.84 38.54
N GLY A 126 3.60 10.33 37.45
CA GLY A 126 3.76 11.71 36.99
C GLY A 126 5.05 11.98 36.21
N ARG A 127 5.87 10.97 35.88
CA ARG A 127 7.07 11.18 35.06
C ARG A 127 6.72 11.08 33.58
N ALA A 128 6.89 12.20 32.87
CA ALA A 128 6.88 12.24 31.43
C ALA A 128 8.12 11.51 30.90
N TYR A 129 7.92 10.40 30.18
CA TYR A 129 8.99 9.74 29.44
C TYR A 129 8.84 10.06 27.95
N GLU A 130 9.96 10.34 27.29
CA GLU A 130 10.03 10.41 25.84
C GLU A 130 9.69 9.04 25.27
N ARG A 131 8.45 8.82 24.83
CA ARG A 131 8.12 7.65 24.04
C ARG A 131 8.68 7.90 22.64
N ARG A 132 9.97 7.61 22.47
CA ARG A 132 10.70 7.76 21.21
C ARG A 132 10.01 6.90 20.13
N LEU A 133 9.14 7.52 19.34
CA LEU A 133 8.57 6.99 18.09
C LEU A 133 9.65 6.60 17.06
N TRP A 134 10.92 6.88 17.34
CA TRP A 134 12.13 6.57 16.56
C TRP A 134 12.38 5.08 16.24
N PHE A 135 11.53 4.16 16.70
CA PHE A 135 11.72 2.72 16.52
C PHE A 135 10.47 2.07 15.93
N ALA A 136 10.09 2.50 14.73
CA ALA A 136 9.11 1.79 13.92
C ALA A 136 9.77 1.17 12.70
N CYS A 137 9.21 0.07 12.20
CA CYS A 137 9.84 -0.76 11.18
C CYS A 137 10.04 -0.01 9.86
N LEU A 138 9.08 0.81 9.45
CA LEU A 138 9.18 1.60 8.21
C LEU A 138 9.98 2.90 8.39
N LEU A 139 10.32 3.30 9.62
CA LEU A 139 11.33 4.34 9.86
C LEU A 139 12.75 3.81 9.61
N GLU A 140 13.04 2.59 10.04
CA GLU A 140 14.36 1.95 9.83
C GLU A 140 14.54 1.55 8.36
N ASN A 141 13.51 0.96 7.74
CA ASN A 141 13.52 0.63 6.32
C ASN A 141 12.18 0.99 5.65
N PRO A 142 12.06 2.19 5.04
CA PRO A 142 10.85 2.62 4.33
C PRO A 142 10.45 1.74 3.14
N LYS A 143 11.38 0.90 2.66
CA LYS A 143 11.19 -0.02 1.53
C LYS A 143 11.08 -1.48 1.98
N SER A 144 10.73 -1.71 3.25
CA SER A 144 10.53 -3.05 3.78
C SER A 144 9.24 -3.66 3.26
N TYR A 145 9.36 -4.61 2.34
CA TYR A 145 8.20 -5.33 1.81
C TYR A 145 7.42 -6.03 2.92
N ALA A 146 8.12 -6.69 3.84
CA ALA A 146 7.50 -7.46 4.92
C ALA A 146 6.71 -6.57 5.90
N ALA A 147 7.24 -5.38 6.24
CA ALA A 147 6.53 -4.44 7.10
C ALA A 147 5.29 -3.84 6.42
N TRP A 148 5.38 -3.44 5.14
CA TRP A 148 4.21 -2.96 4.39
C TRP A 148 3.14 -4.05 4.24
N HIS A 149 3.55 -5.28 3.98
CA HIS A 149 2.63 -6.43 3.90
C HIS A 149 1.94 -6.69 5.23
N HIS A 150 2.68 -6.64 6.34
CA HIS A 150 2.10 -6.76 7.68
C HIS A 150 1.10 -5.64 7.97
N ARG A 151 1.45 -4.39 7.61
CA ARG A 151 0.54 -3.25 7.77
C ARG A 151 -0.77 -3.44 6.99
N LYS A 152 -0.71 -3.90 5.74
CA LYS A 152 -1.90 -4.27 4.95
C LYS A 152 -2.75 -5.31 5.66
N TRP A 153 -2.14 -6.36 6.19
CA TRP A 153 -2.84 -7.39 6.96
C TRP A 153 -3.54 -6.82 8.20
N THR A 154 -2.89 -5.92 8.95
CA THR A 154 -3.51 -5.25 10.10
C THR A 154 -4.69 -4.38 9.69
N VAL A 155 -4.56 -3.58 8.62
CA VAL A 155 -5.67 -2.75 8.11
C VAL A 155 -6.85 -3.61 7.65
N LEU A 156 -6.60 -4.76 7.03
CA LEU A 156 -7.64 -5.70 6.62
C LEU A 156 -8.45 -6.30 7.78
N LYS A 157 -8.01 -6.15 9.04
CA LYS A 157 -8.81 -6.51 10.21
C LYS A 157 -9.98 -5.56 10.45
N GLY A 158 -10.07 -4.44 9.71
CA GLY A 158 -11.21 -3.52 9.75
C GLY A 158 -11.22 -2.57 10.96
N LEU A 159 -10.12 -2.52 11.73
CA LEU A 159 -9.99 -1.73 12.96
C LEU A 159 -9.11 -0.48 12.79
N ALA A 160 -8.63 -0.23 11.57
CA ALA A 160 -7.74 0.89 11.27
C ALA A 160 -8.53 2.11 10.77
N ASP A 161 -8.12 3.32 11.18
CA ASP A 161 -8.62 4.57 10.60
C ASP A 161 -7.99 4.79 9.21
N LEU A 162 -8.76 4.54 8.15
CA LEU A 162 -8.32 4.72 6.77
C LEU A 162 -7.91 6.17 6.45
N GLY A 163 -8.51 7.16 7.12
CA GLY A 163 -8.13 8.56 6.97
C GLY A 163 -6.74 8.85 7.55
N ALA A 164 -6.42 8.23 8.69
CA ALA A 164 -5.07 8.27 9.25
C ALA A 164 -4.06 7.55 8.33
N GLU A 165 -4.44 6.44 7.71
CA GLU A 165 -3.60 5.72 6.75
C GLU A 165 -3.30 6.53 5.48
N LEU A 166 -4.28 7.29 4.97
CA LEU A 166 -4.05 8.20 3.83
C LEU A 166 -3.09 9.33 4.16
N LYS A 167 -3.19 9.91 5.36
CA LYS A 167 -2.23 10.92 5.85
C LYS A 167 -0.83 10.33 5.98
N LEU A 168 -0.75 9.12 6.54
CA LEU A 168 0.49 8.40 6.74
C LEU A 168 1.22 8.14 5.42
N VAL A 169 0.51 7.60 4.42
CA VAL A 169 1.12 7.33 3.12
C VAL A 169 1.45 8.61 2.36
N GLY A 170 0.66 9.68 2.54
CA GLY A 170 0.98 11.02 2.05
C GLY A 170 2.33 11.50 2.58
N SER A 171 2.54 11.46 3.90
CA SER A 171 3.84 11.82 4.49
C SER A 171 5.00 10.93 4.04
N ALA A 172 4.75 9.65 3.75
CA ALA A 172 5.78 8.76 3.21
C ALA A 172 6.19 9.16 1.77
N LEU A 173 5.21 9.58 0.95
CA LEU A 173 5.43 10.05 -0.43
C LEU A 173 6.03 11.45 -0.50
N GLU A 174 5.77 12.32 0.49
CA GLU A 174 6.47 13.61 0.61
C GLU A 174 7.97 13.42 0.87
N GLN A 175 8.36 12.35 1.57
CA GLN A 175 9.76 12.04 1.85
C GLN A 175 10.48 11.35 0.69
N ASP A 176 9.80 10.40 0.03
CA ASP A 176 10.30 9.71 -1.15
C ASP A 176 9.12 9.51 -2.11
N GLY A 177 8.92 10.49 -3.00
CA GLY A 177 7.88 10.46 -4.02
C GLY A 177 8.02 9.32 -5.02
N ARG A 178 9.15 8.61 -5.03
CA ARG A 178 9.46 7.45 -5.88
C ARG A 178 9.36 6.13 -5.12
N ASN A 179 8.91 6.14 -3.87
CA ASN A 179 8.71 4.93 -3.09
C ASN A 179 7.50 4.15 -3.60
N PHE A 180 7.75 3.15 -4.45
CA PHE A 180 6.69 2.33 -5.03
C PHE A 180 5.88 1.54 -3.98
N HIS A 181 6.46 1.20 -2.81
CA HIS A 181 5.70 0.54 -1.76
C HIS A 181 4.66 1.47 -1.15
N ALA A 182 4.99 2.74 -0.97
CA ALA A 182 4.05 3.75 -0.49
C ALA A 182 2.95 3.98 -1.55
N TRP A 183 3.27 4.11 -2.83
CA TRP A 183 2.26 4.19 -3.90
C TRP A 183 1.34 2.96 -3.94
N ALA A 184 1.90 1.75 -3.86
CA ALA A 184 1.12 0.51 -3.83
C ALA A 184 0.29 0.36 -2.54
N TYR A 185 0.70 0.99 -1.44
CA TYR A 185 -0.08 1.06 -0.21
C TYR A 185 -1.21 2.08 -0.32
N ARG A 186 -0.95 3.26 -0.91
CA ARG A 186 -1.97 4.28 -1.17
C ARG A 186 -3.12 3.71 -2.00
N GLN A 187 -2.82 3.04 -3.11
CA GLN A 187 -3.81 2.36 -3.95
C GLN A 187 -4.68 1.38 -3.17
N PHE A 188 -4.06 0.63 -2.25
CA PHE A 188 -4.76 -0.32 -1.38
C PHE A 188 -5.72 0.40 -0.41
N ILE A 189 -5.28 1.47 0.24
CA ILE A 189 -6.11 2.24 1.18
C ILE A 189 -7.25 2.98 0.46
N VAL A 190 -6.98 3.58 -0.70
CA VAL A 190 -8.01 4.22 -1.55
C VAL A 190 -9.10 3.22 -1.91
N LYS A 191 -8.72 2.00 -2.31
CA LYS A 191 -9.68 0.94 -2.63
C LYS A 191 -10.58 0.60 -1.44
N LEU A 192 -10.03 0.54 -0.22
CA LEU A 192 -10.79 0.28 1.00
C LEU A 192 -11.62 1.48 1.45
N SER A 193 -11.23 2.70 1.07
CA SER A 193 -11.90 3.94 1.45
C SER A 193 -13.08 4.28 0.54
N ALA A 194 -13.35 3.50 -0.51
CA ALA A 194 -14.49 3.72 -1.38
C ALA A 194 -15.82 3.57 -0.61
N PRO A 195 -16.84 4.42 -0.85
CA PRO A 195 -16.89 5.51 -1.84
C PRO A 195 -16.38 6.87 -1.32
N LYS A 196 -15.86 6.96 -0.09
CA LYS A 196 -15.46 8.22 0.56
C LYS A 196 -14.32 8.94 -0.17
N VAL A 197 -13.40 8.19 -0.78
CA VAL A 197 -12.33 8.74 -1.64
C VAL A 197 -12.62 8.31 -3.07
N THR A 198 -12.79 9.29 -3.95
CA THR A 198 -13.17 9.08 -5.35
C THR A 198 -11.95 8.92 -6.27
N THR A 199 -12.18 8.49 -7.50
CA THR A 199 -11.10 8.39 -8.50
C THR A 199 -10.60 9.79 -8.89
N GLU A 200 -11.50 10.76 -8.88
CA GLU A 200 -11.27 12.17 -9.16
C GLU A 200 -10.38 12.82 -8.08
N ASP A 201 -10.63 12.52 -6.80
CA ASP A 201 -9.77 12.96 -5.69
C ASP A 201 -8.33 12.47 -5.86
N GLU A 202 -8.17 11.22 -6.30
CA GLU A 202 -6.85 10.62 -6.53
C GLU A 202 -6.18 11.12 -7.82
N LEU A 203 -6.95 11.46 -8.85
CA LEU A 203 -6.43 12.14 -10.05
C LEU A 203 -5.89 13.53 -9.68
N ALA A 204 -6.60 14.26 -8.81
CA ALA A 204 -6.14 15.54 -8.29
C ALA A 204 -4.88 15.38 -7.42
N TYR A 205 -4.83 14.37 -6.55
CA TYR A 205 -3.64 14.05 -5.76
C TYR A 205 -2.42 13.75 -6.65
N ALA A 206 -2.57 12.86 -7.64
CA ALA A 206 -1.51 12.54 -8.57
C ALA A 206 -1.05 13.77 -9.38
N GLY A 207 -1.99 14.62 -9.80
CA GLY A 207 -1.70 15.90 -10.46
C GLY A 207 -0.87 16.83 -9.57
N GLY A 208 -1.21 16.95 -8.28
CA GLY A 208 -0.40 17.71 -7.32
C GLY A 208 1.01 17.16 -7.14
N CYS A 209 1.18 15.83 -7.12
CA CYS A 209 2.51 15.20 -7.09
C CYS A 209 3.33 15.48 -8.35
N ILE A 210 2.70 15.46 -9.53
CA ILE A 210 3.34 15.78 -10.82
C ILE A 210 3.74 17.26 -10.87
N ALA A 211 2.87 18.16 -10.43
CA ALA A 211 3.18 19.58 -10.37
C ALA A 211 4.36 19.90 -9.43
N ALA A 212 4.52 19.12 -8.35
CA ALA A 212 5.63 19.28 -7.41
C ALA A 212 6.96 18.65 -7.91
N ASP A 213 6.91 17.48 -8.56
CA ASP A 213 8.05 16.83 -9.24
C ASP A 213 7.57 16.22 -10.56
N PHE A 214 7.76 16.94 -11.66
CA PHE A 214 7.35 16.50 -12.99
C PHE A 214 8.00 15.17 -13.40
N SER A 215 9.22 14.89 -12.90
CA SER A 215 9.94 13.65 -13.17
C SER A 215 9.49 12.47 -12.29
N ASN A 216 8.43 12.63 -11.49
CA ASN A 216 7.89 11.56 -10.66
C ASN A 216 7.11 10.54 -11.51
N TYR A 217 7.84 9.57 -12.07
CA TYR A 217 7.25 8.46 -12.83
C TYR A 217 6.20 7.66 -12.07
N SER A 218 6.30 7.57 -10.73
CA SER A 218 5.31 6.83 -9.95
C SER A 218 3.96 7.55 -9.91
N ALA A 219 3.96 8.89 -9.86
CA ALA A 219 2.74 9.68 -9.95
C ALA A 219 2.10 9.59 -11.35
N TRP A 220 2.90 9.71 -12.42
CA TRP A 220 2.44 9.51 -13.80
C TRP A 220 1.84 8.12 -14.04
N HIS A 221 2.53 7.08 -13.57
CA HIS A 221 2.04 5.71 -13.66
C HIS A 221 0.72 5.54 -12.92
N TYR A 222 0.61 6.10 -11.72
CA TYR A 222 -0.63 6.02 -10.96
C TYR A 222 -1.79 6.75 -11.64
N ARG A 223 -1.53 7.96 -12.17
CA ARG A 223 -2.50 8.72 -12.97
C ARG A 223 -3.00 7.92 -14.18
N THR A 224 -2.11 7.23 -14.89
CA THR A 224 -2.48 6.34 -16.00
C THR A 224 -3.43 5.23 -15.55
N ILE A 225 -3.17 4.58 -14.42
CA ILE A 225 -4.06 3.55 -13.85
C ILE A 225 -5.45 4.13 -13.53
N LEU A 226 -5.49 5.33 -12.94
CA LEU A 226 -6.75 6.00 -12.57
C LEU A 226 -7.59 6.37 -13.79
N LEU A 227 -6.98 6.90 -14.85
CA LEU A 227 -7.67 7.23 -16.10
C LEU A 227 -8.29 5.98 -16.75
N HIS A 228 -7.56 4.86 -16.76
CA HIS A 228 -8.13 3.59 -17.23
C HIS A 228 -9.29 3.15 -16.35
N LYS A 229 -9.19 3.29 -15.02
CA LYS A 229 -10.30 2.94 -14.13
C LYS A 229 -11.53 3.82 -14.34
N LEU A 230 -11.35 5.10 -14.65
CA LEU A 230 -12.43 6.07 -14.83
C LEU A 230 -13.13 5.92 -16.18
N TYR A 231 -12.37 5.71 -17.26
CA TYR A 231 -12.90 5.78 -18.62
C TYR A 231 -12.96 4.45 -19.36
N ALA A 232 -12.16 3.46 -18.96
CA ALA A 232 -12.27 2.12 -19.52
C ALA A 232 -13.30 1.32 -18.72
N GLU A 233 -14.59 1.62 -18.92
CA GLU A 233 -15.66 0.71 -18.51
C GLU A 233 -15.43 -0.68 -19.12
N GLU A 234 -15.73 -1.73 -18.35
CA GLU A 234 -15.86 -3.08 -18.88
C GLU A 234 -17.00 -3.08 -19.89
N VAL A 235 -16.71 -3.44 -21.14
CA VAL A 235 -17.76 -3.78 -22.11
C VAL A 235 -18.58 -4.90 -21.47
N GLN A 236 -19.89 -4.69 -21.27
CA GLN A 236 -20.79 -5.74 -20.82
C GLN A 236 -20.63 -6.96 -21.74
N THR A 237 -20.04 -8.02 -21.21
CA THR A 237 -19.94 -9.29 -21.92
C THR A 237 -21.32 -9.93 -21.90
N VAL A 238 -21.95 -10.06 -23.07
CA VAL A 238 -23.16 -10.86 -23.24
C VAL A 238 -22.80 -12.32 -22.94
N SER A 239 -23.55 -13.00 -22.08
CA SER A 239 -23.34 -14.44 -21.84
C SER A 239 -23.55 -15.20 -23.16
N PHE A 240 -22.82 -16.31 -23.34
CA PHE A 240 -23.03 -17.21 -24.47
C PHE A 240 -24.47 -17.74 -24.52
N GLU A 241 -25.11 -17.93 -23.38
CA GLU A 241 -26.52 -18.34 -23.28
C GLU A 241 -27.47 -17.23 -23.76
N ASP A 242 -27.18 -15.97 -23.42
CA ASP A 242 -27.97 -14.80 -23.87
C ASP A 242 -27.88 -14.60 -25.39
N LEU A 243 -26.72 -14.89 -25.97
CA LEU A 243 -26.47 -14.80 -27.42
C LEU A 243 -27.27 -15.87 -28.20
N ILE A 244 -27.33 -17.10 -27.67
CA ILE A 244 -28.13 -18.19 -28.27
C ILE A 244 -29.63 -17.94 -28.07
N ALA A 245 -30.03 -17.33 -26.96
CA ALA A 245 -31.41 -17.00 -26.65
C ALA A 245 -31.95 -15.75 -27.39
N GLY A 246 -31.11 -15.06 -28.18
CA GLY A 246 -31.50 -13.84 -28.91
C GLY A 246 -31.84 -12.65 -28.01
N ARG A 247 -31.37 -12.63 -26.76
CA ARG A 247 -31.65 -11.54 -25.82
C ARG A 247 -30.55 -10.49 -25.94
N GLY A 248 -30.92 -9.26 -26.29
CA GLY A 248 -30.00 -8.13 -26.28
C GLY A 248 -29.58 -7.74 -24.85
N PRO A 249 -28.51 -6.94 -24.69
CA PRO A 249 -28.06 -6.49 -23.38
C PRO A 249 -29.20 -5.77 -22.65
N THR A 250 -29.51 -6.22 -21.43
CA THR A 250 -30.60 -5.65 -20.64
C THR A 250 -30.20 -4.27 -20.14
N SER A 251 -30.64 -3.22 -20.84
CA SER A 251 -30.67 -1.89 -20.27
C SER A 251 -31.73 -1.87 -19.16
N SER A 252 -31.31 -1.76 -17.90
CA SER A 252 -32.22 -1.39 -16.82
C SER A 252 -32.65 0.07 -17.00
N SER A 253 -33.66 0.31 -17.84
CA SER A 253 -34.35 1.60 -17.94
C SER A 253 -35.65 1.52 -17.16
N SER A 254 -35.71 2.25 -16.05
CA SER A 254 -36.93 2.62 -15.34
C SER A 254 -37.81 3.56 -16.19
N SER A 255 -39.12 3.56 -15.91
CA SER A 255 -40.23 4.37 -16.48
C SER A 255 -40.79 3.85 -17.82
N GLY A 256 -42.09 3.77 -18.11
CA GLY A 256 -43.32 4.20 -17.46
C GLY A 256 -44.39 4.46 -18.54
N GLY A 257 -45.56 3.82 -18.48
CA GLY A 257 -46.84 4.31 -19.04
C GLY A 257 -47.16 4.12 -20.55
N GLY A 258 -48.31 3.47 -20.81
CA GLY A 258 -49.34 4.03 -21.71
C GLY A 258 -49.50 3.49 -23.15
N GLY A 259 -50.55 2.68 -23.37
CA GLY A 259 -51.62 2.95 -24.36
C GLY A 259 -51.44 2.63 -25.87
N GLY A 260 -52.25 1.68 -26.37
CA GLY A 260 -53.19 1.91 -27.50
C GLY A 260 -52.78 1.59 -28.96
N GLY A 261 -53.45 0.59 -29.56
CA GLY A 261 -54.18 0.73 -30.85
C GLY A 261 -53.50 0.43 -32.21
N GLY A 262 -54.02 -0.60 -32.92
CA GLY A 262 -54.49 -0.47 -34.32
C GLY A 262 -53.59 -0.84 -35.52
N GLY A 263 -53.88 -1.98 -36.16
CA GLY A 263 -54.22 -2.14 -37.59
C GLY A 263 -53.19 -1.92 -38.73
N GLY A 264 -53.18 -2.87 -39.70
CA GLY A 264 -52.89 -2.59 -41.12
C GLY A 264 -51.73 -3.39 -41.75
N GLY A 265 -52.02 -4.09 -42.86
CA GLY A 265 -51.08 -4.94 -43.60
C GLY A 265 -50.33 -4.22 -44.74
N GLY A 266 -49.52 -4.99 -45.49
CA GLY A 266 -48.87 -4.56 -46.72
C GLY A 266 -47.53 -5.26 -46.96
N GLY A 267 -47.45 -6.08 -48.01
CA GLY A 267 -46.23 -6.78 -48.43
C GLY A 267 -45.19 -5.88 -49.10
N GLY A 268 -43.98 -6.40 -49.26
CA GLY A 268 -42.91 -5.79 -50.05
C GLY A 268 -41.56 -6.48 -49.80
N GLU A 269 -41.11 -7.24 -50.79
CA GLU A 269 -39.77 -7.83 -50.87
C GLU A 269 -38.69 -6.75 -50.85
N GLY A 270 -37.57 -7.03 -50.16
CA GLY A 270 -36.39 -6.17 -50.16
C GLY A 270 -35.24 -6.86 -49.45
N GLY A 271 -34.27 -7.37 -50.24
CA GLY A 271 -33.05 -7.99 -49.74
C GLY A 271 -32.27 -7.05 -48.82
N GLY A 272 -31.86 -7.56 -47.66
CA GLY A 272 -31.01 -6.86 -46.70
C GLY A 272 -30.21 -7.89 -45.91
N ALA A 273 -28.89 -7.82 -46.07
CA ALA A 273 -27.93 -8.69 -45.42
C ALA A 273 -28.14 -8.75 -43.89
N ALA A 274 -28.06 -9.95 -43.33
CA ALA A 274 -28.05 -10.17 -41.89
C ALA A 274 -26.97 -9.31 -41.22
N PRO A 275 -27.27 -8.55 -40.15
CA PRO A 275 -26.23 -7.89 -39.39
C PRO A 275 -25.43 -8.99 -38.67
N GLY A 276 -24.19 -9.19 -39.12
CA GLY A 276 -23.27 -10.12 -38.47
C GLY A 276 -23.05 -9.71 -37.02
N VAL A 277 -23.64 -10.47 -36.10
CA VAL A 277 -23.35 -10.38 -34.67
C VAL A 277 -21.90 -10.80 -34.47
N ARG A 278 -20.99 -9.83 -34.39
CA ARG A 278 -19.60 -10.09 -33.98
C ARG A 278 -19.56 -10.26 -32.47
N GLY A 279 -19.74 -11.49 -32.00
CA GLY A 279 -19.34 -11.88 -30.65
C GLY A 279 -17.82 -12.01 -30.57
N ALA A 280 -17.18 -11.32 -29.62
CA ALA A 280 -15.74 -11.41 -29.38
C ALA A 280 -15.45 -12.17 -28.08
N PHE A 281 -14.47 -13.08 -28.13
CA PHE A 281 -14.04 -13.92 -27.00
C PHE A 281 -13.29 -13.10 -25.94
N SER A 282 -13.51 -13.42 -24.66
CA SER A 282 -12.83 -12.79 -23.51
C SER A 282 -11.31 -12.97 -23.59
N GLY A 283 -10.55 -11.87 -23.49
CA GLY A 283 -9.11 -11.94 -23.16
C GLY A 283 -8.15 -11.04 -23.95
N THR A 284 -8.59 -10.10 -24.79
CA THR A 284 -7.66 -9.19 -25.48
C THR A 284 -7.85 -7.74 -25.03
N ALA A 285 -6.75 -7.01 -24.87
CA ALA A 285 -6.70 -5.59 -24.52
C ALA A 285 -7.54 -4.66 -25.45
N ALA A 286 -8.03 -5.19 -26.57
CA ALA A 286 -8.93 -4.55 -27.51
C ALA A 286 -10.38 -4.36 -27.01
N GLN A 287 -10.72 -4.84 -25.81
CA GLN A 287 -12.08 -4.80 -25.24
C GLN A 287 -12.36 -3.62 -24.30
N ARG A 288 -11.43 -2.66 -24.17
CA ARG A 288 -11.62 -1.46 -23.34
C ARG A 288 -12.01 -0.29 -24.22
N ARG A 289 -13.03 0.49 -23.81
CA ARG A 289 -13.26 1.80 -24.45
C ARG A 289 -11.98 2.63 -24.34
N PRO A 290 -11.53 3.26 -25.43
CA PRO A 290 -10.36 4.11 -25.37
C PRO A 290 -10.63 5.31 -24.46
N ILE A 291 -9.60 5.81 -23.79
CA ILE A 291 -9.67 7.07 -23.05
C ILE A 291 -10.13 8.16 -24.03
N PRO A 292 -11.12 9.01 -23.69
CA PRO A 292 -11.62 10.04 -24.60
C PRO A 292 -10.50 10.96 -25.11
N ALA A 293 -10.55 11.33 -26.39
CA ALA A 293 -9.51 12.16 -27.04
C ALA A 293 -9.26 13.48 -26.28
N HIS A 294 -10.32 14.17 -25.86
CA HIS A 294 -10.18 15.42 -25.09
C HIS A 294 -9.43 15.25 -23.76
N VAL A 295 -9.46 14.05 -23.15
CA VAL A 295 -8.68 13.74 -21.93
C VAL A 295 -7.22 13.52 -22.30
N LEU A 296 -6.95 12.82 -23.40
CA LEU A 296 -5.58 12.64 -23.90
C LEU A 296 -4.93 13.98 -24.30
N ASP A 297 -5.71 14.90 -24.87
CA ASP A 297 -5.25 16.25 -25.20
C ASP A 297 -4.85 17.01 -23.92
N GLN A 298 -5.65 16.92 -22.85
CA GLN A 298 -5.30 17.50 -21.55
C GLN A 298 -4.02 16.89 -20.95
N GLU A 299 -3.82 15.57 -21.09
CA GLU A 299 -2.57 14.92 -20.65
C GLU A 299 -1.37 15.37 -21.50
N TYR A 300 -1.55 15.58 -22.80
CA TYR A 300 -0.51 16.13 -23.68
C TYR A 300 -0.12 17.54 -23.25
N ASP A 301 -1.10 18.40 -22.99
CA ASP A 301 -0.86 19.78 -22.52
C ASP A 301 -0.13 19.78 -21.17
N LEU A 302 -0.47 18.88 -20.25
CA LEU A 302 0.20 18.77 -18.95
C LEU A 302 1.69 18.44 -19.08
N VAL A 303 2.09 17.72 -20.14
CA VAL A 303 3.50 17.37 -20.41
C VAL A 303 4.29 18.54 -21.02
N HIS A 304 3.61 19.52 -21.63
CA HIS A 304 4.23 20.62 -22.37
C HIS A 304 4.17 21.98 -21.65
N GLN A 305 3.82 21.98 -20.37
CA GLN A 305 3.88 23.15 -19.46
C GLN A 305 5.26 23.30 -18.83
#